data_AF-A0A3N4KQ71-F1
#
_entry.id   AF-A0A3N4KQ71-F1
#
_cell.length_a   1.000
_cell.length_b   1.000
_cell.length_c   1.000
_cell.angle_alpha   90.00
_cell.angle_beta   90.00
_cell.angle_gamma   90.00
#
_symmetry.space_group_name_H-M   'P 1'
#
loop_
_entity.id
_entity.type
_entity.pdbx_description
1 polymer ?
#
loop_
_entity_poly.entity_id
_entity_poly.type
_entity_poly.pdbx_seq_one_letter_code
_entity_poly.pdbx_strand_id
1 'polypeptide(L)'
;MAIQQILPLTLVGYAASTVVSHIDPIKGHHLAMPILYTATAVQGMGALLGLVYLAGFVDSLYRNALPSIARRPSMFVSVGPPAFTALSFALMAEQSLRHFPADPSAPGGTFEVVGGVALYYIGMVMALMFWGLAAWFFCVSVLGNIAALGEMDIGVQQLQMFALIFPNVGFALASTHLARLLGYPKILAVGAEVLDLVVIFSWAIVAIAMIFGVVSGRIFRGSI
;
A
#
# COMPACT_ATOMS: atom_id res chain seq x y z
N MET A 1 -9.37 14.75 5.36
CA MET A 1 -9.02 14.66 6.79
C MET A 1 -9.11 13.23 7.35
N ALA A 2 -10.03 12.36 6.88
CA ALA A 2 -10.18 11.00 7.42
C ALA A 2 -9.08 9.96 7.05
N ILE A 3 -8.39 10.07 5.90
CA ILE A 3 -7.33 9.10 5.51
C ILE A 3 -6.20 9.02 6.54
N GLN A 4 -5.81 10.16 7.12
CA GLN A 4 -4.72 10.22 8.09
C GLN A 4 -5.00 9.39 9.34
N GLN A 5 -6.27 9.19 9.70
CA GLN A 5 -6.66 8.40 10.87
C GLN A 5 -6.67 6.90 10.58
N ILE A 6 -6.90 6.51 9.32
CA ILE A 6 -7.03 5.10 8.91
C ILE A 6 -5.67 4.52 8.49
N LEU A 7 -4.77 5.37 7.98
CA LEU A 7 -3.48 4.95 7.45
C LEU A 7 -2.64 4.10 8.44
N PRO A 8 -2.52 4.46 9.74
CA PRO A 8 -1.79 3.61 10.69
C PRO A 8 -2.39 2.21 10.80
N LEU A 9 -3.71 2.08 10.71
CA LEU A 9 -4.41 0.78 10.80
C LEU A 9 -4.11 -0.10 9.59
N THR A 10 -3.96 0.48 8.39
CA THR A 10 -3.62 -0.28 7.16
C THR A 10 -2.18 -0.78 7.10
N LEU A 11 -1.32 -0.31 8.01
CA LEU A 11 0.11 -0.64 8.09
C LEU A 11 0.47 -1.58 9.24
N VAL A 12 -0.50 -1.94 10.10
CA VAL A 12 -0.23 -2.79 11.26
C VAL A 12 0.25 -4.18 10.83
N GLY A 13 -0.35 -4.76 9.79
CA GLY A 13 0.08 -6.04 9.24
C GLY A 13 1.50 -6.00 8.68
N TYR A 14 1.87 -4.93 7.98
CA TYR A 14 3.24 -4.67 7.53
C TYR A 14 4.22 -4.61 8.71
N ALA A 15 3.92 -3.79 9.72
CA ALA A 15 4.80 -3.61 10.87
C ALA A 15 4.97 -4.93 11.66
N ALA A 16 3.87 -5.62 11.91
CA ALA A 16 3.87 -6.92 12.58
C ALA A 16 4.67 -7.96 11.80
N SER A 17 4.48 -8.05 10.48
CA SER A 17 5.22 -8.99 9.63
C SER A 17 6.73 -8.71 9.65
N THR A 18 7.11 -7.43 9.69
CA THR A 18 8.52 -7.00 9.79
C THR A 18 9.14 -7.36 11.14
N VAL A 19 8.39 -7.24 12.25
CA VAL A 19 8.89 -7.66 13.56
C VAL A 19 9.02 -9.18 13.60
N VAL A 20 7.98 -9.89 13.16
CA VAL A 20 7.91 -11.35 13.17
C VAL A 20 8.94 -12.00 12.25
N SER A 21 9.38 -11.32 11.18
CA SER A 21 10.47 -11.81 10.32
C SER A 21 11.83 -11.89 11.02
N HIS A 22 11.99 -11.21 12.16
CA HIS A 22 13.22 -11.25 12.97
C HIS A 22 13.11 -12.22 14.16
N ILE A 23 11.94 -12.84 14.37
CA ILE A 23 11.73 -13.83 15.43
C ILE A 23 12.10 -15.22 14.91
N ASP A 24 12.80 -16.00 15.73
CA ASP A 24 13.11 -17.40 15.45
C ASP A 24 11.81 -18.23 15.46
N PRO A 25 11.47 -18.93 14.35
CA PRO A 25 10.19 -19.62 14.22
C PRO A 25 10.03 -20.83 15.15
N ILE A 26 11.12 -21.35 15.73
CA ILE A 26 11.10 -22.53 16.61
C ILE A 26 11.13 -22.08 18.07
N LYS A 27 12.07 -21.21 18.44
CA LYS A 27 12.27 -20.75 19.83
C LYS A 27 11.33 -19.61 20.21
N GLY A 28 10.94 -18.79 19.23
CA GLY A 28 10.15 -17.58 19.42
C GLY A 28 8.70 -17.70 18.98
N HIS A 29 8.22 -18.91 18.63
CA HIS A 29 6.85 -19.13 18.14
C HIS A 29 5.77 -18.52 19.07
N HIS A 30 5.93 -18.69 20.39
CA HIS A 30 5.04 -18.13 21.41
C HIS A 30 4.96 -16.59 21.41
N LEU A 31 5.97 -15.90 20.89
CA LEU A 31 5.98 -14.44 20.73
C LEU A 31 5.41 -14.03 19.38
N ALA A 32 5.68 -14.80 18.32
CA ALA A 32 5.21 -14.50 16.97
C ALA A 32 3.69 -14.64 16.83
N MET A 33 3.08 -15.65 17.45
CA MET A 33 1.66 -15.96 17.26
C MET A 33 0.71 -14.85 17.75
N PRO A 34 0.85 -14.31 18.98
CA PRO A 34 0.02 -13.19 19.43
C PRO A 34 0.15 -11.97 18.52
N ILE A 35 1.37 -11.66 18.06
CA ILE A 35 1.62 -10.54 17.15
C ILE A 35 0.86 -10.74 15.83
N LEU A 36 0.94 -11.93 15.22
CA LEU A 36 0.24 -12.22 13.97
C LEU A 36 -1.29 -12.20 14.13
N TYR A 37 -1.83 -12.71 15.24
CA TYR A 37 -3.28 -12.70 15.50
C TYR A 37 -3.82 -11.28 15.71
N THR A 38 -3.15 -10.49 16.56
CA THR A 38 -3.54 -9.09 16.79
C THR A 38 -3.37 -8.27 15.51
N ALA A 39 -2.30 -8.48 14.76
CA ALA A 39 -2.08 -7.81 13.50
C ALA A 39 -3.17 -8.13 12.48
N THR A 40 -3.58 -9.40 12.36
CA THR A 40 -4.66 -9.81 11.45
C THR A 40 -5.97 -9.11 11.79
N ALA A 41 -6.34 -9.04 13.08
CA ALA A 41 -7.56 -8.37 13.52
C ALA A 41 -7.53 -6.86 13.23
N VAL A 42 -6.44 -6.18 13.58
CA VAL A 42 -6.31 -4.72 13.39
C VAL A 42 -6.15 -4.36 11.91
N GLN A 43 -5.41 -5.16 11.14
CA GLN A 43 -5.27 -4.99 9.70
C GLN A 43 -6.61 -5.17 8.98
N GLY A 44 -7.40 -6.17 9.36
CA GLY A 44 -8.75 -6.38 8.85
C GLY A 44 -9.66 -5.19 9.14
N MET A 45 -9.62 -4.66 10.36
CA MET A 45 -10.35 -3.42 10.72
C MET A 45 -9.91 -2.23 9.86
N GLY A 46 -8.60 -2.02 9.70
CA GLY A 46 -8.05 -0.97 8.84
C GLY A 46 -8.49 -1.09 7.38
N ALA A 47 -8.53 -2.32 6.85
CA ALA A 47 -9.00 -2.61 5.51
C ALA A 47 -10.47 -2.23 5.32
N LEU A 48 -11.34 -2.64 6.25
CA LEU A 48 -12.78 -2.34 6.19
C LEU A 48 -13.07 -0.84 6.32
N LEU A 49 -12.43 -0.16 7.27
CA LEU A 49 -12.55 1.30 7.40
C LEU A 49 -12.02 2.03 6.16
N GLY A 50 -10.94 1.53 5.58
CA GLY A 50 -10.40 2.01 4.31
C GLY A 50 -11.42 1.92 3.17
N LEU A 51 -12.15 0.80 3.07
CA LEU A 51 -13.19 0.64 2.04
C LEU A 51 -14.34 1.65 2.21
N VAL A 52 -14.81 1.89 3.44
CA VAL A 52 -15.85 2.90 3.71
C VAL A 52 -15.39 4.29 3.27
N TYR A 53 -14.13 4.63 3.55
CA TYR A 53 -13.54 5.89 3.10
C TYR A 53 -13.46 5.99 1.56
N LEU A 54 -12.98 4.94 0.90
CA LEU A 54 -12.84 4.90 -0.55
C LEU A 54 -14.20 4.97 -1.25
N ALA A 55 -15.25 4.37 -0.69
CA ALA A 55 -16.61 4.49 -1.19
C ALA A 55 -17.09 5.95 -1.21
N GLY A 56 -16.81 6.73 -0.16
CA GLY A 56 -17.12 8.16 -0.13
C GLY A 56 -16.34 8.98 -1.16
N PHE A 57 -15.07 8.62 -1.43
CA PHE A 57 -14.29 9.24 -2.50
C PHE A 57 -14.87 8.94 -3.88
N VAL A 58 -15.27 7.70 -4.13
CA VAL A 58 -15.93 7.30 -5.39
C VAL A 58 -17.27 8.03 -5.56
N ASP A 59 -18.11 8.13 -4.53
CA ASP A 59 -19.35 8.91 -4.56
C ASP A 59 -19.07 10.39 -4.88
N SER A 60 -18.01 10.97 -4.33
CA SER A 60 -17.60 12.34 -4.64
C SER A 60 -17.21 12.52 -6.11
N LEU A 61 -16.50 11.55 -6.71
CA LEU A 61 -16.16 11.58 -8.14
C LEU A 61 -17.40 11.52 -9.02
N TYR A 62 -18.41 10.72 -8.64
CA TYR A 62 -19.68 10.65 -9.36
C TYR A 62 -20.48 11.96 -9.27
N ARG A 63 -20.49 12.64 -8.12
CA ARG A 63 -21.30 13.85 -7.89
C ARG A 63 -20.64 15.14 -8.36
N ASN A 64 -19.34 15.30 -8.14
CA ASN A 64 -18.64 16.58 -8.26
C ASN A 64 -17.62 16.62 -9.41
N ALA A 65 -17.60 15.59 -10.27
CA ALA A 65 -16.60 15.39 -11.32
C ALA A 65 -15.15 15.40 -10.77
N LEU A 66 -14.16 15.48 -11.67
CA LEU A 66 -12.74 15.48 -11.28
C LEU A 66 -12.40 16.74 -10.48
N PRO A 67 -11.54 16.64 -9.44
CA PRO A 67 -11.04 17.80 -8.70
C PRO A 67 -10.39 18.84 -9.61
N SER A 68 -10.36 20.09 -9.14
CA SER A 68 -9.66 21.18 -9.83
C SER A 68 -8.21 20.79 -10.14
N ILE A 69 -7.68 21.31 -11.26
CA ILE A 69 -6.36 20.95 -11.82
C ILE A 69 -5.25 20.98 -10.76
N ALA A 70 -5.22 22.02 -9.93
CA ALA A 70 -4.26 22.14 -8.83
C ALA A 70 -4.34 21.00 -7.80
N ARG A 71 -5.53 20.42 -7.55
CA ARG A 71 -5.76 19.36 -6.56
C ARG A 71 -5.69 17.95 -7.14
N ARG A 72 -5.55 17.77 -8.46
CA ARG A 72 -5.51 16.43 -9.09
C ARG A 72 -4.36 15.53 -8.62
N PRO A 73 -3.17 16.03 -8.26
CA PRO A 73 -2.13 15.17 -7.68
C PRO A 73 -2.56 14.52 -6.35
N SER A 74 -3.48 15.15 -5.61
CA SER A 74 -4.00 14.58 -4.35
C SER A 74 -4.91 13.36 -4.54
N MET A 75 -5.34 13.08 -5.78
CA MET A 75 -6.12 11.87 -6.07
C MET A 75 -5.30 10.60 -5.78
N PHE A 76 -3.98 10.65 -5.93
CA PHE A 76 -3.11 9.51 -5.63
C PHE A 76 -3.16 9.08 -4.16
N VAL A 77 -3.60 9.93 -3.24
CA VAL A 77 -3.80 9.53 -1.83
C VAL A 77 -4.84 8.41 -1.71
N SER A 78 -5.78 8.29 -2.65
CA SER A 78 -6.75 7.19 -2.70
C SER A 78 -6.12 5.83 -2.99
N VAL A 79 -4.94 5.79 -3.62
CA VAL A 79 -4.18 4.56 -3.92
C VAL A 79 -3.59 3.95 -2.65
N GLY A 80 -3.30 4.78 -1.64
CA GLY A 80 -2.55 4.40 -0.45
C GLY A 80 -3.24 3.31 0.37
N PRO A 81 -4.46 3.53 0.90
CA PRO A 81 -5.15 2.55 1.75
C PRO A 81 -5.25 1.14 1.15
N PRO A 82 -5.69 0.94 -0.12
CA PRO A 82 -5.74 -0.40 -0.70
C PRO A 82 -4.33 -0.96 -0.97
N ALA A 83 -3.37 -0.13 -1.39
CA ALA A 83 -2.00 -0.58 -1.64
C ALA A 83 -1.30 -1.09 -0.36
N PHE A 84 -1.37 -0.33 0.74
CA PHE A 84 -0.78 -0.76 2.01
C PHE A 84 -1.49 -1.97 2.60
N THR A 85 -2.80 -2.09 2.39
CA THR A 85 -3.55 -3.29 2.79
C THR A 85 -3.10 -4.51 2.00
N ALA A 86 -2.90 -4.37 0.68
CA ALA A 86 -2.35 -5.43 -0.16
C ALA A 86 -0.95 -5.85 0.28
N LEU A 87 -0.07 -4.88 0.55
CA LEU A 87 1.28 -5.12 1.06
C LEU A 87 1.27 -5.87 2.40
N SER A 88 0.44 -5.41 3.34
CA SER A 88 0.31 -6.02 4.67
C SER A 88 -0.15 -7.48 4.57
N PHE A 89 -1.17 -7.78 3.76
CA PHE A 89 -1.61 -9.16 3.55
C PHE A 89 -0.56 -10.01 2.84
N ALA A 90 0.16 -9.43 1.87
CA ALA A 90 1.20 -10.16 1.16
C ALA A 90 2.34 -10.60 2.10
N LEU A 91 2.81 -9.69 2.96
CA LEU A 91 3.84 -9.99 3.96
C LEU A 91 3.36 -10.98 5.03
N MET A 92 2.11 -10.83 5.49
CA MET A 92 1.52 -11.78 6.44
C MET A 92 1.40 -13.19 5.83
N ALA A 93 1.08 -13.29 4.54
CA ALA A 93 1.09 -14.56 3.81
C ALA A 93 2.50 -15.18 3.84
N GLU A 94 3.55 -14.41 3.55
CA GLU A 94 4.94 -14.89 3.65
C GLU A 94 5.28 -15.38 5.07
N GLN A 95 4.85 -14.68 6.12
CA GLN A 95 5.10 -15.09 7.51
C GLN A 95 4.31 -16.33 7.92
N SER A 96 3.15 -16.58 7.30
CA SER A 96 2.31 -17.74 7.63
C SER A 96 3.00 -19.07 7.34
N LEU A 97 3.75 -19.17 6.24
CA LEU A 97 4.56 -20.36 5.92
C LEU A 97 5.74 -20.56 6.88
N ARG A 98 6.21 -19.49 7.51
CA ARG A 98 7.39 -19.52 8.38
C ARG A 98 7.05 -19.88 9.82
N HIS A 99 5.93 -19.37 10.33
CA HIS A 99 5.61 -19.43 11.76
C HIS A 99 4.52 -20.43 12.12
N PHE A 100 3.76 -20.96 11.17
CA PHE A 100 2.79 -22.02 11.44
C PHE A 100 3.39 -23.35 10.95
N PRO A 101 4.00 -24.18 11.81
CA PRO A 101 4.47 -25.49 11.38
C PRO A 101 3.29 -26.45 11.15
N ALA A 102 3.51 -27.48 10.33
CA ALA A 102 2.58 -28.60 10.20
C ALA A 102 2.41 -29.27 11.58
N ASP A 103 1.25 -29.10 12.22
CA ASP A 103 0.93 -29.78 13.46
C ASP A 103 -0.11 -30.89 13.21
N PRO A 104 0.29 -32.18 13.31
CA PRO A 104 -0.62 -33.32 13.16
C PRO A 104 -1.73 -33.37 14.23
N SER A 105 -1.58 -32.64 15.34
CA SER A 105 -2.51 -32.65 16.48
C SER A 105 -3.53 -31.51 16.48
N ALA A 106 -3.52 -30.65 15.45
CA ALA A 106 -4.47 -29.55 15.33
C ALA A 106 -5.93 -30.04 15.25
N PRO A 107 -6.88 -29.40 15.98
CA PRO A 107 -8.30 -29.72 15.88
C PRO A 107 -8.80 -29.48 14.44
N GLY A 108 -9.20 -30.55 13.75
CA GLY A 108 -9.47 -30.53 12.30
C GLY A 108 -8.87 -31.71 11.54
N GLY A 109 -8.13 -32.58 12.25
CA GLY A 109 -7.75 -33.95 11.90
C GLY A 109 -8.20 -34.44 10.52
N THR A 110 -7.28 -34.40 9.56
CA THR A 110 -7.11 -35.32 8.42
C THR A 110 -6.00 -34.73 7.53
N PHE A 111 -4.77 -35.19 7.75
CA PHE A 111 -3.63 -35.27 6.83
C PHE A 111 -3.24 -34.19 5.77
N GLU A 112 -3.96 -33.10 5.49
CA GLU A 112 -3.60 -32.27 4.30
C GLU A 112 -3.58 -30.75 4.47
N VAL A 113 -4.20 -30.16 5.50
CA VAL A 113 -4.10 -28.70 5.73
C VAL A 113 -2.92 -28.39 6.64
N VAL A 114 -1.73 -28.42 6.05
CA VAL A 114 -0.45 -28.10 6.69
C VAL A 114 -0.42 -26.65 7.20
N GLY A 115 0.05 -26.49 8.44
CA GLY A 115 0.24 -25.24 9.18
C GLY A 115 0.65 -24.07 8.29
N GLY A 116 -0.25 -23.11 8.11
CA GLY A 116 0.07 -21.88 7.38
C GLY A 116 -0.08 -21.91 5.86
N VAL A 117 -0.20 -23.07 5.20
CA VAL A 117 -0.43 -23.11 3.74
C VAL A 117 -1.80 -22.54 3.39
N ALA A 118 -2.84 -22.87 4.16
CA ALA A 118 -4.16 -22.26 3.98
C ALA A 118 -4.12 -20.74 4.20
N LEU A 119 -3.43 -20.29 5.25
CA LEU A 119 -3.28 -18.87 5.57
C LEU A 119 -2.47 -18.13 4.49
N TYR A 120 -1.49 -18.80 3.88
CA TYR A 120 -0.72 -18.27 2.76
C TYR A 120 -1.64 -17.98 1.57
N TYR A 121 -2.45 -18.94 1.14
CA TYR A 121 -3.37 -18.73 0.02
C TYR A 121 -4.47 -17.71 0.34
N ILE A 122 -5.01 -17.70 1.57
CA ILE A 122 -5.96 -16.67 2.00
C ILE A 122 -5.31 -15.28 1.94
N GLY A 123 -4.12 -15.12 2.51
CA GLY A 123 -3.39 -13.85 2.50
C GLY A 123 -3.02 -13.41 1.08
N MET A 124 -2.63 -14.34 0.22
CA MET A 124 -2.36 -14.09 -1.20
C MET A 124 -3.60 -13.59 -1.95
N VAL A 125 -4.75 -14.24 -1.77
CA VAL A 125 -6.01 -13.81 -2.40
C VAL A 125 -6.44 -12.43 -1.89
N MET A 126 -6.31 -12.18 -0.59
CA MET A 126 -6.59 -10.87 0.00
C MET A 126 -5.64 -9.80 -0.56
N ALA A 127 -4.35 -10.10 -0.68
CA ALA A 127 -3.37 -9.20 -1.28
C ALA A 127 -3.73 -8.89 -2.74
N LEU A 128 -4.09 -9.90 -3.54
CA LEU A 128 -4.50 -9.72 -4.93
C LEU A 128 -5.76 -8.86 -5.07
N MET A 129 -6.76 -9.08 -4.21
CA MET A 129 -8.01 -8.31 -4.22
C MET A 129 -7.75 -6.82 -3.95
N PHE A 130 -6.98 -6.50 -2.90
CA PHE A 130 -6.65 -5.11 -2.58
C PHE A 130 -5.66 -4.49 -3.56
N TRP A 131 -4.76 -5.29 -4.16
CA TRP A 131 -3.88 -4.84 -5.22
C TRP A 131 -4.67 -4.41 -6.47
N GLY A 132 -5.67 -5.19 -6.87
CA GLY A 132 -6.56 -4.82 -7.99
C GLY A 132 -7.32 -3.52 -7.73
N LEU A 133 -7.79 -3.32 -6.50
CA LEU A 133 -8.43 -2.06 -6.10
C LEU A 133 -7.44 -0.88 -6.14
N ALA A 134 -6.21 -1.07 -5.66
CA ALA A 134 -5.16 -0.05 -5.72
C ALA A 134 -4.79 0.30 -7.17
N ALA A 135 -4.66 -0.71 -8.04
CA ALA A 135 -4.37 -0.54 -9.45
C ALA A 135 -5.47 0.28 -10.16
N TRP A 136 -6.74 0.06 -9.81
CA TRP A 136 -7.85 0.86 -10.34
C TRP A 136 -7.74 2.33 -9.93
N PHE A 137 -7.55 2.62 -8.64
CA PHE A 137 -7.36 4.00 -8.16
C PHE A 137 -6.12 4.67 -8.75
N PHE A 138 -5.06 3.89 -8.98
CA PHE A 138 -3.84 4.36 -9.63
C PHE A 138 -4.14 4.78 -11.07
N CYS A 139 -4.82 3.96 -11.85
CA CYS A 139 -5.25 4.29 -13.21
C CYS A 139 -6.13 5.54 -13.26
N VAL A 140 -7.13 5.64 -12.38
CA VAL A 140 -8.00 6.83 -12.28
C VAL A 140 -7.19 8.09 -11.98
N SER A 141 -6.22 8.00 -11.08
CA SER A 141 -5.35 9.12 -10.71
C SER A 141 -4.41 9.51 -11.85
N VAL A 142 -3.80 8.54 -12.54
CA VAL A 142 -2.93 8.78 -13.70
C VAL A 142 -3.72 9.45 -14.83
N LEU A 143 -4.86 8.89 -15.22
CA LEU A 143 -5.69 9.46 -16.29
C LEU A 143 -6.19 10.86 -15.94
N GLY A 144 -6.58 11.09 -14.68
CA GLY A 144 -6.99 12.40 -14.20
C GLY A 144 -5.87 13.45 -14.29
N ASN A 145 -4.64 13.07 -14.00
CA ASN A 145 -3.48 13.97 -14.07
C ASN A 145 -3.01 14.20 -15.53
N ILE A 146 -2.99 13.16 -16.38
CA ILE A 146 -2.68 13.31 -17.81
C ILE A 146 -3.67 14.27 -18.49
N ALA A 147 -4.96 14.18 -18.17
CA ALA A 147 -5.99 15.08 -18.68
C ALA A 147 -5.84 16.54 -18.19
N ALA A 148 -4.96 16.83 -17.22
CA ALA A 148 -4.66 18.17 -16.73
C ALA A 148 -3.30 18.69 -17.21
N LEU A 149 -2.45 17.84 -17.81
CA LEU A 149 -1.03 18.14 -18.06
C LEU A 149 -0.82 19.37 -18.97
N GLY A 150 -1.78 19.69 -19.85
CA GLY A 150 -1.73 20.84 -20.75
C GLY A 150 -2.11 22.19 -20.13
N GLU A 151 -2.66 22.20 -18.91
CA GLU A 151 -3.17 23.40 -18.23
C GLU A 151 -2.48 23.63 -16.86
N MET A 152 -1.51 22.78 -16.51
CA MET A 152 -0.79 22.87 -15.25
C MET A 152 0.33 23.90 -15.34
N ASP A 153 0.13 25.03 -14.66
CA ASP A 153 1.19 26.02 -14.48
C ASP A 153 2.31 25.44 -13.60
N ILE A 154 3.55 25.47 -14.12
CA ILE A 154 4.77 24.87 -13.53
C ILE A 154 5.10 25.53 -12.16
N GLY A 155 4.44 26.64 -11.84
CA GLY A 155 4.61 27.41 -10.61
C GLY A 155 4.09 26.78 -9.32
N VAL A 156 3.31 25.69 -9.37
CA VAL A 156 2.71 25.11 -8.15
C VAL A 156 3.61 24.02 -7.55
N GLN A 157 4.79 24.44 -7.07
CA GLN A 157 5.65 23.70 -6.13
C GLN A 157 4.97 23.56 -4.76
N GLN A 158 3.78 22.98 -4.72
CA GLN A 158 3.07 22.72 -3.48
C GLN A 158 3.48 21.35 -2.92
N LEU A 159 3.52 21.29 -1.59
CA LEU A 159 3.60 20.09 -0.73
C LEU A 159 2.73 18.91 -1.21
N GLN A 160 1.72 19.17 -2.05
CA GLN A 160 0.85 18.20 -2.70
C GLN A 160 1.59 17.21 -3.62
N MET A 161 2.79 17.50 -4.13
CA MET A 161 3.58 16.50 -4.85
C MET A 161 4.00 15.32 -3.96
N PHE A 162 4.11 15.48 -2.64
CA PHE A 162 4.35 14.36 -1.74
C PHE A 162 3.21 13.33 -1.74
N ALA A 163 1.99 13.76 -2.12
CA ALA A 163 0.86 12.85 -2.30
C ALA A 163 1.06 11.87 -3.47
N LEU A 164 1.98 12.16 -4.39
CA LEU A 164 2.36 11.25 -5.48
C LEU A 164 3.34 10.19 -5.01
N ILE A 165 4.14 10.45 -3.97
CA ILE A 165 5.23 9.55 -3.59
C ILE A 165 4.68 8.45 -2.68
N PHE A 166 4.13 8.83 -1.53
CA PHE A 166 3.85 7.89 -0.45
C PHE A 166 2.89 6.75 -0.85
N PRO A 167 1.74 7.01 -1.50
CA PRO A 167 0.84 5.95 -1.95
C PRO A 167 1.45 5.04 -3.01
N ASN A 168 2.25 5.61 -3.92
CA ASN A 168 2.84 4.87 -5.02
C ASN A 168 4.00 3.97 -4.55
N VAL A 169 4.76 4.38 -3.54
CA VAL A 169 5.72 3.48 -2.85
C VAL A 169 4.99 2.25 -2.31
N GLY A 170 3.86 2.44 -1.62
CA GLY A 170 3.06 1.34 -1.11
C GLY A 170 2.58 0.39 -2.21
N PHE A 171 2.16 0.96 -3.35
CA PHE A 171 1.68 0.17 -4.50
C PHE A 171 2.81 -0.60 -5.20
N ALA A 172 3.98 0.01 -5.33
CA ALA A 172 5.15 -0.64 -5.92
C ALA A 172 5.64 -1.81 -5.04
N LEU A 173 5.78 -1.60 -3.73
CA LEU A 173 6.10 -2.66 -2.76
C LEU A 173 5.06 -3.78 -2.76
N ALA A 174 3.76 -3.43 -2.76
CA ALA A 174 2.69 -4.42 -2.84
C ALA A 174 2.80 -5.28 -4.12
N SER A 175 3.13 -4.65 -5.25
CA SER A 175 3.32 -5.34 -6.53
C SER A 175 4.49 -6.31 -6.50
N THR A 176 5.63 -5.90 -5.91
CA THR A 176 6.84 -6.72 -5.78
C THR A 176 6.59 -7.94 -4.88
N HIS A 177 5.93 -7.76 -3.73
CA HIS A 177 5.59 -8.88 -2.86
C HIS A 177 4.52 -9.80 -3.47
N LEU A 178 3.52 -9.24 -4.15
CA LEU A 178 2.51 -10.03 -4.85
C LEU A 178 3.11 -10.86 -5.99
N ALA A 179 4.06 -10.30 -6.74
CA ALA A 179 4.81 -11.04 -7.76
C ALA A 179 5.54 -12.23 -7.15
N ARG A 180 6.18 -12.05 -5.99
CA ARG A 180 6.83 -13.15 -5.26
C ARG A 180 5.85 -14.23 -4.83
N LEU A 181 4.69 -13.86 -4.30
CA LEU A 181 3.65 -14.82 -3.90
C LEU A 181 3.09 -15.63 -5.08
N LEU A 182 3.00 -15.01 -6.26
CA LEU A 182 2.54 -15.68 -7.49
C LEU A 182 3.63 -16.51 -8.19
N GLY A 183 4.85 -16.60 -7.64
CA GLY A 183 5.96 -17.32 -8.27
C GLY A 183 6.61 -16.55 -9.42
N TYR A 184 6.69 -15.22 -9.32
CA TYR A 184 7.32 -14.31 -10.29
C TYR A 184 6.77 -14.43 -11.73
N PRO A 185 5.46 -14.21 -11.97
CA PRO A 185 4.96 -14.10 -13.32
C PRO A 185 5.63 -12.91 -14.01
N LYS A 186 6.26 -13.16 -15.17
CA LYS A 186 7.13 -12.19 -15.86
C LYS A 186 6.51 -10.79 -15.99
N ILE A 187 5.22 -10.71 -16.35
CA ILE A 187 4.54 -9.44 -16.60
C ILE A 187 4.35 -8.61 -15.32
N LEU A 188 4.04 -9.26 -14.20
CA LEU A 188 3.86 -8.57 -12.92
C LEU A 188 5.20 -8.18 -12.31
N ALA A 189 6.23 -9.03 -12.47
CA ALA A 189 7.58 -8.73 -12.00
C ALA A 189 8.16 -7.52 -12.73
N VAL A 190 8.11 -7.50 -14.06
CA VAL A 190 8.58 -6.34 -14.85
C VAL A 190 7.74 -5.09 -14.56
N GLY A 191 6.42 -5.24 -14.43
CA GLY A 191 5.55 -4.12 -14.07
C GLY A 191 5.87 -3.52 -12.70
N ALA A 192 6.18 -4.37 -11.72
CA ALA A 192 6.58 -3.94 -10.38
C ALA A 192 7.94 -3.22 -10.40
N GLU A 193 8.93 -3.74 -11.12
CA GLU A 193 10.24 -3.10 -11.28
C GLU A 193 10.14 -1.72 -11.93
N VAL A 194 9.32 -1.59 -12.98
CA VAL A 194 9.08 -0.30 -13.64
C VAL A 194 8.40 0.68 -12.69
N LEU A 195 7.42 0.23 -11.91
CA LEU A 195 6.77 1.06 -10.88
C LEU A 195 7.78 1.52 -9.81
N ASP A 196 8.64 0.63 -9.34
CA ASP A 196 9.70 0.95 -8.36
C ASP A 196 10.63 2.04 -8.92
N LEU A 197 11.08 1.91 -10.18
CA LEU A 197 11.92 2.91 -10.83
C LEU A 197 11.21 4.27 -10.95
N VAL A 198 9.95 4.29 -11.40
CA VAL A 198 9.16 5.52 -11.54
C VAL A 198 9.01 6.23 -10.19
N VAL A 199 8.79 5.48 -9.11
CA VAL A 199 8.71 6.02 -7.75
C VAL A 199 10.04 6.62 -7.32
N ILE A 200 11.17 5.95 -7.58
CA ILE A 200 12.52 6.47 -7.28
C ILE A 200 12.79 7.78 -8.03
N PHE A 201 12.48 7.83 -9.33
CA PHE A 201 12.63 9.04 -10.13
C PHE A 201 11.74 10.18 -9.62
N SER A 202 10.48 9.86 -9.29
CA SER A 202 9.53 10.84 -8.72
C SER A 202 10.06 11.41 -7.39
N TRP A 203 10.65 10.55 -6.55
CA TRP A 203 11.28 10.97 -5.30
C TRP A 203 12.46 11.90 -5.54
N ALA A 204 13.33 11.58 -6.49
CA ALA A 204 14.48 12.43 -6.86
C ALA A 204 14.03 13.82 -7.35
N ILE A 205 12.99 13.89 -8.18
CA ILE A 205 12.43 15.16 -8.67
C ILE A 205 11.92 16.01 -7.50
N VAL A 206 11.16 15.41 -6.59
CA VAL A 206 10.62 16.14 -5.42
C VAL A 206 11.73 16.57 -4.46
N ALA A 207 12.76 15.73 -4.25
CA ALA A 207 13.91 16.08 -3.44
C ALA A 207 14.67 17.28 -4.02
N ILE A 208 14.93 17.29 -5.33
CA ILE A 208 15.58 18.41 -6.03
C ILE A 208 14.71 19.67 -5.93
N ALA A 209 13.41 19.55 -6.17
CA ALA A 209 12.47 20.67 -6.07
C ALA A 209 12.41 21.25 -4.65
N MET A 210 12.46 20.41 -3.62
CA MET A 210 12.53 20.84 -2.22
C MET A 210 13.84 21.54 -1.91
N ILE A 211 14.98 21.00 -2.32
CA ILE A 211 16.28 21.64 -2.14
C ILE A 211 16.28 23.02 -2.80
N PHE A 212 15.79 23.11 -4.04
CA PHE A 212 15.64 24.39 -4.73
C PHE A 212 14.68 25.34 -4.00
N GLY A 213 13.55 24.85 -3.48
CA GLY A 213 12.58 25.65 -2.74
C GLY A 213 13.13 26.20 -1.41
N VAL A 214 13.95 25.42 -0.71
CA VAL A 214 14.64 25.84 0.52
C VAL A 214 15.71 26.88 0.19
N VAL A 215 16.56 26.60 -0.80
CA VAL A 215 17.67 27.49 -1.20
C VAL A 215 17.16 28.82 -1.75
N SER A 216 16.04 28.81 -2.48
CA SER A 216 15.42 30.02 -3.01
C SER A 216 14.58 30.80 -1.99
N GLY A 217 14.45 30.30 -0.74
CA GLY A 217 13.64 30.93 0.30
C GLY A 217 12.13 30.97 0.02
N ARG A 218 11.68 30.32 -1.06
CA ARG A 218 10.27 30.30 -1.51
C ARG A 218 9.36 29.51 -0.58
N ILE A 219 9.91 28.58 0.20
CA ILE A 219 9.16 27.79 1.18
C ILE A 219 8.76 28.61 2.42
N PHE A 220 9.56 29.62 2.79
CA PHE A 220 9.33 30.43 3.99
C PHE A 220 8.61 31.76 3.71
N ARG A 221 8.60 32.21 2.46
CA ARG A 221 7.74 33.32 2.03
C ARG A 221 6.32 32.79 1.86
N GLY A 222 5.58 32.77 2.96
CA GLY A 222 4.13 32.59 2.94
C GLY A 222 3.52 33.53 1.91
N SER A 223 2.64 33.00 1.08
CA SER A 223 1.75 33.77 0.22
C SER A 223 1.04 34.83 1.06
N ILE A 224 1.38 36.10 0.85
CA ILE A 224 0.47 37.22 1.09
C ILE A 224 -0.49 37.25 -0.10
#